data_AF-A0A7J3KCF4-F1
#
_entry.id   AF-A0A7J3KCF4-F1
#
_cell.length_a   1.000
_cell.length_b   1.000
_cell.length_c   1.000
_cell.angle_alpha   90.00
_cell.angle_beta   90.00
_cell.angle_gamma   90.00
#
_symmetry.space_group_name_H-M   'P 1'
#
loop_
_entity.id
_entity.type
_entity.pdbx_description
1 polymer ?
#
loop_
_entity_poly.entity_id
_entity_poly.type
_entity_poly.pdbx_seq_one_letter_code
_entity_poly.pdbx_strand_id
1 'polypeptide(L)'
;EAARRELREELGVNAQLKWVGKFKCFSEIEREISAIYLCRYNGPFKLDAEEISEGKFVSIEEIKRMLKEGEREFAYGSVLALKEFIKCIEGKEF
;
A
#
# COMPACT_ATOMS: atom_id res chain seq x y z
N GLU A 1 10.05 -10.14 -6.90
CA GLU A 1 9.39 -11.45 -6.69
C GLU A 1 8.52 -11.44 -5.45
N ALA A 2 9.04 -11.04 -4.28
CA ALA A 2 8.27 -10.91 -3.02
C ALA A 2 6.89 -10.24 -3.17
N ALA A 3 6.80 -9.02 -3.72
CA ALA A 3 5.52 -8.31 -3.86
C ALA A 3 4.45 -9.06 -4.67
N ARG A 4 4.83 -9.93 -5.61
CA ARG A 4 3.87 -10.78 -6.35
C ARG A 4 3.46 -12.02 -5.54
N ARG A 5 4.32 -12.49 -4.64
CA ARG A 5 4.04 -13.60 -3.74
C ARG A 5 3.06 -13.13 -2.64
N GLU A 6 3.41 -12.07 -1.91
CA GLU A 6 2.54 -11.52 -0.85
C GLU A 6 1.15 -11.15 -1.39
N LEU A 7 1.09 -10.43 -2.53
CA LEU A 7 -0.19 -10.06 -3.15
C LEU A 7 -1.09 -11.27 -3.48
N ARG A 8 -0.48 -12.44 -3.75
CA ARG A 8 -1.20 -13.68 -4.03
C ARG A 8 -1.60 -14.40 -2.75
N GLU A 9 -0.70 -14.45 -1.75
CA GLU A 9 -0.92 -15.13 -0.48
C GLU A 9 -1.99 -14.40 0.34
N GLU A 10 -1.83 -13.09 0.55
CA GLU A 10 -2.73 -12.25 1.33
C GLU A 10 -4.08 -11.98 0.65
N LEU A 11 -4.06 -11.58 -0.62
CA LEU A 11 -5.26 -11.06 -1.32
C LEU A 11 -5.82 -12.02 -2.38
N GLY A 12 -5.11 -13.11 -2.70
CA GLY A 12 -5.47 -14.00 -3.81
C GLY A 12 -5.26 -13.38 -5.18
N VAL A 13 -4.53 -12.27 -5.29
CA VAL A 13 -4.45 -11.47 -6.52
C VAL A 13 -3.24 -11.85 -7.37
N ASN A 14 -3.48 -12.10 -8.66
CA ASN A 14 -2.43 -12.30 -9.65
C ASN A 14 -2.51 -11.21 -10.73
N ALA A 15 -1.77 -10.12 -10.55
CA ALA A 15 -1.79 -8.96 -11.44
C ALA A 15 -0.38 -8.50 -11.84
N GLN A 16 -0.31 -7.75 -12.94
CA GLN A 16 0.93 -7.10 -13.34
C GLN A 16 1.25 -5.95 -12.37
N LEU A 17 2.43 -6.02 -11.75
CA LEU A 17 2.94 -4.97 -10.89
C LEU A 17 3.77 -3.97 -11.71
N LYS A 18 3.47 -2.68 -11.53
CA LYS A 18 4.28 -1.55 -11.98
C LYS A 18 5.11 -1.04 -10.81
N TRP A 19 6.42 -0.97 -10.96
CA TRP A 19 7.30 -0.39 -9.94
C TRP A 19 7.04 1.12 -9.82
N VAL A 20 6.92 1.61 -8.58
CA VAL A 20 6.69 3.03 -8.26
C VAL A 20 7.96 3.68 -7.73
N GLY A 21 8.59 3.05 -6.74
CA GLY A 21 9.68 3.69 -5.99
C GLY A 21 10.21 2.81 -4.85
N LYS A 22 11.19 3.37 -4.14
CA LYS A 22 11.65 2.88 -2.83
C LYS A 22 11.66 4.03 -1.84
N PHE A 23 11.38 3.73 -0.57
CA PHE A 23 11.42 4.70 0.51
C PHE A 23 12.05 4.07 1.76
N LYS A 24 12.51 4.93 2.67
CA LYS A 24 13.07 4.50 3.96
C LYS A 24 11.96 4.49 5.00
N CYS A 25 11.71 3.35 5.61
CA CYS A 25 10.87 3.21 6.79
C CYS A 25 11.78 3.05 8.01
N PHE A 26 12.28 4.18 8.53
CA PHE A 26 13.19 4.19 9.67
C PHE A 26 12.46 4.78 10.87
N SER A 27 12.31 3.97 11.91
CA SER A 27 11.81 4.34 13.23
C SER A 27 12.81 3.87 14.30
N GLU A 28 12.47 4.04 15.57
CA GLU A 28 13.27 3.47 16.67
C GLU A 28 13.21 1.93 16.71
N ILE A 29 12.18 1.33 16.10
CA ILE A 29 11.88 -0.11 16.15
C ILE A 29 12.28 -0.79 14.84
N GLU A 30 12.10 -0.12 13.70
CA GLU A 30 12.27 -0.70 12.37
C GLU A 30 13.26 0.12 11.53
N ARG A 31 14.04 -0.54 10.68
CA ARG A 31 14.99 0.14 9.80
C ARG A 31 15.06 -0.52 8.44
N GLU A 32 14.06 -0.22 7.61
CA GLU A 32 13.86 -0.91 6.34
C GLU A 32 13.88 0.03 5.14
N ILE A 33 14.29 -0.51 3.99
CA ILE A 33 14.11 0.14 2.68
C ILE A 33 13.02 -0.64 1.94
N SER A 34 11.81 -0.10 1.95
CA SER A 34 10.64 -0.74 1.35
C SER A 34 10.49 -0.31 -0.11
N ALA A 35 9.86 -1.16 -0.92
CA ALA A 35 9.58 -0.89 -2.32
C ALA A 35 8.07 -0.83 -2.58
N ILE A 36 7.61 0.16 -3.35
CA ILE A 36 6.19 0.35 -3.68
C ILE A 36 5.94 -0.16 -5.10
N TYR A 37 4.86 -0.90 -5.25
CA TYR A 37 4.34 -1.37 -6.53
C TYR A 37 2.86 -0.98 -6.66
N LEU A 38 2.44 -0.71 -7.89
CA LEU A 38 1.04 -0.43 -8.24
C LEU A 38 0.51 -1.53 -9.14
N CYS A 39 -0.74 -1.92 -8.94
CA CYS A 39 -1.48 -2.72 -9.90
C CYS A 39 -2.91 -2.19 -10.06
N ARG A 40 -3.58 -2.60 -11.14
CA ARG A 40 -5.01 -2.39 -11.33
C ARG A 40 -5.67 -3.76 -11.41
N TYR A 41 -6.67 -3.98 -10.57
CA TYR A 41 -7.36 -5.24 -10.45
C TYR A 41 -8.78 -5.01 -9.94
N ASN A 42 -9.75 -5.75 -10.47
CA ASN A 42 -11.16 -5.60 -10.12
C ASN A 42 -11.77 -6.94 -9.67
N GLY A 43 -10.97 -7.74 -8.97
CA GLY A 43 -11.37 -9.04 -8.46
C GLY A 43 -11.23 -10.19 -9.46
N PRO A 44 -11.52 -11.43 -9.00
CA PRO A 44 -11.98 -11.77 -7.65
C PRO A 44 -10.89 -11.64 -6.57
N PHE A 45 -11.29 -11.30 -5.35
CA PHE A 45 -10.40 -11.28 -4.18
C PHE A 45 -10.65 -12.49 -3.29
N LYS A 46 -9.59 -13.07 -2.73
CA LYS A 46 -9.68 -14.12 -1.72
C LYS A 46 -8.71 -13.76 -0.60
N LEU A 47 -9.24 -13.09 0.42
CA LEU A 47 -8.45 -12.63 1.56
C LEU A 47 -8.04 -13.82 2.43
N ASP A 48 -6.78 -13.84 2.85
CA ASP A 48 -6.34 -14.73 3.92
C ASP A 48 -6.80 -14.18 5.28
N ALA A 49 -7.66 -14.93 5.96
CA ALA A 49 -8.23 -14.52 7.24
C ALA A 49 -7.24 -14.59 8.42
N GLU A 50 -6.11 -15.29 8.26
CA GLU A 50 -5.04 -15.30 9.27
C GLU A 50 -4.23 -14.00 9.27
N GLU A 51 -4.15 -13.31 8.12
CA GLU A 51 -3.36 -12.08 7.96
C GLU A 51 -4.22 -10.81 7.82
N ILE A 52 -5.44 -10.94 7.28
CA ILE A 52 -6.33 -9.81 6.97
C ILE A 52 -7.69 -9.99 7.65
N SER A 53 -8.04 -9.04 8.51
CA SER A 53 -9.36 -8.97 9.16
C SER A 53 -10.45 -8.40 8.25
N GLU A 54 -10.12 -7.42 7.40
CA GLU A 54 -11.05 -6.75 6.50
C GLU A 54 -10.36 -6.02 5.35
N GLY A 55 -11.14 -5.59 4.35
CA GLY A 55 -10.65 -4.79 3.23
C GLY A 55 -11.69 -3.77 2.76
N LYS A 56 -11.24 -2.60 2.34
CA LYS A 56 -12.10 -1.50 1.86
C LYS A 56 -11.47 -0.80 0.66
N PHE A 57 -12.31 -0.46 -0.32
CA PHE A 57 -11.93 0.49 -1.37
C PHE A 57 -12.16 1.92 -0.88
N VAL A 58 -11.14 2.75 -0.99
CA VAL A 58 -11.15 4.15 -0.57
C VAL A 58 -10.62 5.04 -1.69
N SER A 59 -11.15 6.24 -1.81
CA SER A 59 -10.63 7.25 -2.73
C SER A 59 -9.30 7.84 -2.24
N ILE A 60 -8.55 8.45 -3.15
CA ILE A 60 -7.30 9.15 -2.81
C ILE A 60 -7.60 10.36 -1.91
N GLU A 61 -8.73 11.05 -2.12
CA GLU A 61 -9.18 12.16 -1.30
C GLU A 61 -9.47 11.74 0.14
N GLU A 62 -10.12 10.57 0.32
CA GLU A 62 -10.33 9.99 1.64
C GLU A 62 -9.00 9.64 2.31
N ILE A 63 -8.08 8.96 1.62
CA ILE A 63 -6.74 8.65 2.16
C ILE A 63 -6.03 9.93 2.63
N LYS A 64 -6.03 10.99 1.80
CA LYS A 64 -5.41 12.28 2.15
C LYS A 64 -6.02 12.89 3.42
N ARG A 65 -7.34 12.76 3.59
CA ARG A 65 -8.05 13.23 4.79
C ARG A 65 -7.64 12.41 6.02
N MET A 66 -7.68 11.08 5.94
CA MET A 66 -7.30 10.19 7.06
C MET A 66 -5.84 10.44 7.50
N LEU A 67 -4.92 10.63 6.54
CA LEU A 67 -3.51 10.96 6.81
C LEU A 67 -3.32 12.32 7.50
N LYS A 68 -4.21 13.29 7.24
CA LYS A 68 -4.16 14.64 7.84
C LYS A 68 -4.75 14.65 9.24
N GLU A 69 -5.85 13.93 9.44
CA GLU A 69 -6.57 13.84 10.71
C GLU A 69 -5.81 12.98 11.74
N GLY A 70 -4.75 12.29 11.29
CA GLY A 70 -3.89 11.49 12.17
C GLY A 70 -4.63 10.28 12.73
N GLU A 71 -5.61 9.76 11.98
CA GLU A 71 -6.37 8.60 12.39
C GLU A 71 -5.40 7.45 12.67
N ARG A 72 -5.50 6.88 13.88
CA ARG A 72 -4.61 5.83 14.43
C ARG A 72 -4.75 4.48 13.73
N GLU A 73 -5.36 4.44 12.55
CA GLU A 73 -5.69 3.21 11.82
C GLU A 73 -4.53 2.69 10.98
N PHE A 74 -3.53 3.52 10.66
CA PHE A 74 -2.41 3.11 9.83
C PHE A 74 -1.13 2.83 10.61
N ALA A 75 -0.49 1.70 10.30
CA ALA A 75 0.90 1.46 10.67
C ALA A 75 1.82 2.56 10.10
N TYR A 76 2.91 2.86 10.81
CA TYR A 76 3.85 3.92 10.43
C TYR A 76 4.41 3.72 9.01
N GLY A 77 4.80 2.48 8.66
CA GLY A 77 5.26 2.14 7.31
C GLY A 77 4.21 2.41 6.23
N SER A 78 2.94 2.12 6.50
CA SER A 78 1.82 2.39 5.60
C SER A 78 1.61 3.88 5.37
N VAL A 79 1.72 4.71 6.42
CA VAL A 79 1.67 6.18 6.30
C VAL A 79 2.76 6.70 5.38
N LEU A 80 3.99 6.20 5.52
CA LEU A 80 5.11 6.58 4.65
C LEU A 80 4.88 6.12 3.21
N ALA A 81 4.42 4.87 3.01
CA ALA A 81 4.13 4.32 1.69
C ALA A 81 3.07 5.13 0.95
N LEU A 82 1.96 5.48 1.62
CA LEU A 82 0.88 6.27 1.04
C LEU A 82 1.34 7.68 0.68
N LYS A 83 2.13 8.34 1.54
CA LYS A 83 2.72 9.66 1.23
C LYS A 83 3.62 9.61 0.01
N GLU A 84 4.46 8.59 -0.12
CA GLU A 84 5.36 8.43 -1.27
C GLU A 84 4.58 8.12 -2.55
N PHE A 85 3.55 7.27 -2.46
CA PHE A 85 2.67 6.98 -3.58
C PHE A 85 1.91 8.23 -4.05
N ILE A 86 1.33 9.00 -3.14
CA ILE A 86 0.61 10.25 -3.46
C ILE A 86 1.52 11.24 -4.18
N LYS A 87 2.75 11.47 -3.69
CA LYS A 87 3.73 12.32 -4.38
C LYS A 87 4.01 11.84 -5.81
N CYS A 88 4.08 10.51 -6.01
CA CYS A 88 4.36 9.94 -7.33
C CYS A 88 3.20 10.15 -8.31
N ILE A 89 1.95 10.05 -7.87
CA ILE A 89 0.77 10.26 -8.73
C ILE A 89 0.42 11.74 -8.91
N GLU A 90 0.80 12.62 -7.99
CA GLU A 90 0.62 14.07 -8.16
C GLU A 90 1.73 14.68 -9.04
N GLY A 91 2.93 14.11 -9.00
CA GLY A 91 4.04 14.50 -9.87
C GLY A 91 3.99 13.88 -11.27
N LYS A 92 3.02 13.00 -11.56
CA LYS A 92 2.85 12.33 -12.85
C LYS A 92 1.37 12.31 -13.21
N GLU A 93 1.00 13.03 -14.26
CA GLU A 93 -0.31 12.83 -14.90
C GLU A 93 -0.40 11.37 -15.39
N PHE A 94 -1.36 10.60 -14.86
CA PHE A 94 -1.61 9.19 -15.22
C PHE A 94 -2.85 9.06 -16.09
#